data_AF-A0A973GQL1-F1
#
_entry.id   AF-A0A973GQL1-F1
#
_cell.length_a   1.000
_cell.length_b   1.000
_cell.length_c   1.000
_cell.angle_alpha   90.00
_cell.angle_beta   90.00
_cell.angle_gamma   90.00
#
_symmetry.space_group_name_H-M   'P 1'
#
loop_
_entity.id
_entity.type
_entity.pdbx_description
1 polymer ?
#
loop_
_entity_poly.entity_id
_entity_poly.type
_entity_poly.pdbx_seq_one_letter_code
_entity_poly.pdbx_strand_id
1 'polypeptide(L)'
;MVTFTNILDTLLLLVIAASTTYVAVHYYRKDKAQANGDLYENRLRIYREIVQLLSTITRDGDISRQSLQEFRAKTQEGAFLFGQEITDYIDKLYAQASKLRATNDRLKSTDLPIGEERDGVTVENSKQLIWLADQLPRLKKLFEPYLGSDVVVRERQQEP
;
A
#
# COMPACT_ATOMS: atom_id res chain seq x y z
N MET A 1 45.91 47.80 -11.71
CA MET A 1 44.45 47.69 -11.80
C MET A 1 43.99 46.26 -12.15
N VAL A 2 44.65 45.57 -13.09
CA VAL A 2 44.29 44.20 -13.55
C VAL A 2 44.45 43.08 -12.49
N THR A 3 45.41 43.18 -11.57
CA THR A 3 45.62 42.16 -10.53
C THR A 3 44.53 42.16 -9.46
N PHE A 4 43.98 43.33 -9.13
CA PHE A 4 42.93 43.49 -8.12
C PHE A 4 41.60 42.90 -8.60
N THR A 5 41.24 43.13 -9.87
CA THR A 5 40.04 42.53 -10.48
C THR A 5 40.15 41.00 -10.53
N ASN A 6 41.32 40.47 -10.87
CA ASN A 6 41.53 39.01 -10.91
C ASN A 6 41.39 38.32 -9.54
N ILE A 7 41.84 38.97 -8.47
CA ILE A 7 41.69 38.45 -7.10
C ILE A 7 40.21 38.43 -6.71
N LEU A 8 39.46 39.49 -7.05
CA LEU A 8 38.03 39.58 -6.76
C LEU A 8 37.22 38.52 -7.54
N ASP A 9 37.54 38.31 -8.82
CA ASP A 9 36.89 37.31 -9.67
C ASP A 9 37.16 35.89 -9.17
N THR A 10 38.40 35.61 -8.73
CA THR A 10 38.77 34.31 -8.17
C THR A 10 38.04 34.03 -6.84
N LEU A 11 37.89 35.04 -5.98
CA LEU A 11 37.13 34.92 -4.74
C LEU A 11 35.65 34.68 -5.01
N LEU A 12 35.08 35.36 -6.01
CA LEU A 12 33.70 35.14 -6.44
C LEU A 12 33.50 33.69 -6.90
N LEU A 13 34.43 33.16 -7.70
CA LEU A 13 34.37 31.80 -8.21
C LEU A 13 34.46 30.75 -7.09
N LEU A 14 35.29 31.00 -6.06
CA LEU A 14 35.36 30.18 -4.86
C LEU A 14 34.06 30.20 -4.04
N VAL A 15 33.44 31.38 -3.87
CA VAL A 15 32.16 31.50 -3.14
C VAL A 15 31.03 30.79 -3.87
N ILE A 16 30.98 30.91 -5.20
CA ILE A 16 30.00 30.20 -6.02
C ILE A 16 30.23 28.69 -5.90
N ALA A 17 31.47 28.20 -6.07
CA ALA A 17 31.79 26.79 -5.95
C ALA A 17 31.41 26.21 -4.58
N ALA A 18 31.77 26.90 -3.49
CA ALA A 18 31.41 26.49 -2.13
C ALA A 18 29.88 26.44 -1.93
N SER A 19 29.18 27.44 -2.44
CA SER A 19 27.70 27.52 -2.35
C SER A 19 27.03 26.40 -3.14
N THR A 20 27.50 26.10 -4.36
CA THR A 20 26.97 25.02 -5.20
C THR A 20 27.21 23.65 -4.56
N THR A 21 28.42 23.41 -4.03
CA THR A 21 28.74 22.15 -3.32
C THR A 21 27.87 21.98 -2.08
N TYR A 22 27.68 23.02 -1.28
CA TYR A 22 26.82 22.97 -0.09
C TYR A 22 25.37 22.63 -0.43
N VAL A 23 24.80 23.32 -1.42
CA VAL A 23 23.43 23.10 -1.89
C VAL A 23 23.26 21.69 -2.46
N ALA A 24 24.21 21.19 -3.25
CA ALA A 24 24.16 19.85 -3.82
C ALA A 24 24.12 18.74 -2.74
N VAL A 25 24.95 18.86 -1.70
CA VAL A 25 24.94 17.92 -0.56
C VAL A 25 23.60 17.96 0.16
N HIS A 26 23.01 19.14 0.33
CA HIS A 26 21.73 19.30 0.99
C HIS A 26 20.55 18.73 0.17
N TYR A 27 20.54 18.96 -1.15
CA TYR A 27 19.55 18.36 -2.06
C TYR A 27 19.65 16.83 -2.08
N TYR A 28 20.86 16.27 -2.13
CA TYR A 28 21.07 14.83 -2.15
C TYR A 28 20.54 14.14 -0.87
N ARG A 29 20.68 14.80 0.29
CA ARG A 29 20.12 14.31 1.56
C ARG A 29 18.59 14.36 1.58
N LYS A 30 17.98 15.42 1.05
CA LYS A 30 16.52 15.56 0.96
C LYS A 30 15.90 14.56 -0.01
N ASP A 31 16.52 14.34 -1.16
CA ASP A 31 16.03 13.41 -2.18
C ASP A 31 15.92 11.97 -1.67
N LYS A 32 16.93 11.51 -0.90
CA LYS A 32 16.86 10.21 -0.22
C LYS A 32 15.77 10.11 0.85
N ALA A 33 15.60 11.17 1.64
CA ALA A 33 14.55 11.20 2.66
C ALA A 33 13.14 11.21 2.03
N GLN A 34 12.99 11.93 0.91
CA GLN A 34 11.74 12.00 0.15
C GLN A 34 11.43 10.67 -0.54
N ALA A 35 12.41 10.03 -1.19
CA ALA A 35 12.24 8.72 -1.82
C ALA A 35 11.77 7.63 -0.84
N ASN A 36 12.35 7.60 0.38
CA ASN A 36 11.88 6.71 1.44
C ASN A 36 10.48 7.09 1.94
N GLY A 37 10.16 8.38 1.93
CA GLY A 37 8.84 8.92 2.25
C GLY A 37 7.76 8.40 1.29
N ASP A 38 8.03 8.51 0.00
CA ASP A 38 7.10 8.10 -1.06
C ASP A 38 6.89 6.58 -1.07
N LEU A 39 7.95 5.79 -0.83
CA LEU A 39 7.83 4.34 -0.70
C LEU A 39 6.89 3.95 0.46
N TYR A 40 7.06 4.59 1.62
CA TYR A 40 6.21 4.36 2.79
C TYR A 40 4.75 4.71 2.51
N GLU A 41 4.47 5.89 1.93
CA GLU A 41 3.11 6.31 1.61
C GLU A 41 2.44 5.36 0.60
N ASN A 42 3.18 4.92 -0.43
CA ASN A 42 2.69 3.96 -1.41
C ASN A 42 2.35 2.60 -0.78
N ARG A 43 3.21 2.12 0.15
CA ARG A 43 2.94 0.89 0.92
C ARG A 43 1.73 1.06 1.83
N LEU A 44 1.63 2.18 2.53
CA LEU A 44 0.53 2.48 3.44
C LEU A 44 -0.81 2.59 2.69
N ARG A 45 -0.79 3.15 1.47
CA ARG A 45 -1.96 3.20 0.58
C ARG A 45 -2.51 1.81 0.29
N ILE A 46 -1.66 0.85 -0.10
CA ILE A 46 -2.09 -0.54 -0.35
C ILE A 46 -2.64 -1.19 0.92
N TYR A 47 -1.98 -1.00 2.05
CA TYR A 47 -2.48 -1.48 3.34
C TYR A 47 -3.89 -0.95 3.63
N ARG A 48 -4.13 0.36 3.43
CA ARG A 48 -5.44 0.98 3.63
C ARG A 48 -6.52 0.42 2.71
N GLU A 49 -6.20 0.15 1.45
CA GLU A 49 -7.15 -0.47 0.51
C GLU A 49 -7.54 -1.90 0.92
N ILE A 50 -6.59 -2.68 1.47
CA ILE A 50 -6.89 -4.01 2.03
C ILE A 50 -7.78 -3.89 3.28
N VAL A 51 -7.47 -2.96 4.18
CA VAL A 51 -8.33 -2.69 5.35
C VAL A 51 -9.73 -2.31 4.89
N GLN A 52 -9.87 -1.41 3.93
CA GLN A 52 -11.16 -0.96 3.42
C GLN A 52 -11.98 -2.11 2.82
N LEU A 53 -11.35 -2.97 2.01
CA LEU A 53 -11.98 -4.16 1.45
C LEU A 53 -12.53 -5.05 2.56
N LEU A 54 -11.68 -5.43 3.51
CA LEU A 54 -12.02 -6.35 4.58
C LEU A 54 -13.08 -5.75 5.53
N SER A 55 -12.97 -4.48 5.88
CA SER A 55 -13.96 -3.79 6.72
C SER A 55 -15.33 -3.72 6.05
N THR A 56 -15.38 -3.51 4.73
CA THR A 56 -16.64 -3.51 3.97
C THR A 56 -17.29 -4.89 4.01
N ILE A 57 -16.51 -5.94 3.72
CA ILE A 57 -17.00 -7.32 3.73
C ILE A 57 -17.47 -7.75 5.13
N THR A 58 -16.71 -7.44 6.18
CA THR A 58 -17.10 -7.78 7.56
C THR A 58 -18.35 -7.04 8.02
N ARG A 59 -18.55 -5.80 7.58
CA ARG A 59 -19.73 -4.99 7.95
C ARG A 59 -20.98 -5.42 7.19
N ASP A 60 -20.87 -5.61 5.87
CA ASP A 60 -22.01 -5.75 4.97
C ASP A 60 -22.28 -7.21 4.58
N GLY A 61 -21.34 -8.12 4.85
CA GLY A 61 -21.41 -9.53 4.43
C GLY A 61 -21.30 -9.73 2.91
N ASP A 62 -21.01 -8.67 2.16
CA ASP A 62 -21.02 -8.65 0.71
C ASP A 62 -20.06 -7.60 0.15
N ILE A 63 -19.82 -7.65 -1.16
CA ILE A 63 -19.06 -6.65 -1.87
C ILE A 63 -19.55 -6.45 -3.31
N SER A 64 -19.60 -5.19 -3.75
CA SER A 64 -20.00 -4.85 -5.11
C SER A 64 -18.92 -5.26 -6.13
N ARG A 65 -19.34 -5.52 -7.38
CA ARG A 65 -18.41 -5.82 -8.47
C ARG A 65 -17.43 -4.67 -8.72
N GLN A 66 -17.95 -3.45 -8.64
CA GLN A 66 -17.18 -2.22 -8.85
C GLN A 66 -16.09 -2.09 -7.77
N SER A 67 -16.46 -2.21 -6.49
CA SER A 67 -15.50 -2.12 -5.38
C SER A 67 -14.40 -3.17 -5.48
N LEU A 68 -14.72 -4.37 -5.94
CA LEU A 68 -13.74 -5.44 -6.14
C LEU A 68 -12.78 -5.14 -7.31
N GLN A 69 -13.28 -4.56 -8.41
CA GLN A 69 -12.44 -4.10 -9.53
C GLN A 69 -11.54 -2.92 -9.14
N GLU A 70 -12.08 -1.96 -8.40
CA GLU A 70 -11.32 -0.83 -7.86
C GLU A 70 -10.21 -1.31 -6.93
N PHE A 71 -10.51 -2.25 -6.04
CA PHE A 71 -9.50 -2.89 -5.19
C PHE A 71 -8.38 -3.52 -6.04
N ARG A 72 -8.73 -4.25 -7.11
CA ARG A 72 -7.72 -4.84 -8.01
C ARG A 72 -6.83 -3.79 -8.66
N ALA A 73 -7.43 -2.73 -9.19
CA ALA A 73 -6.68 -1.66 -9.86
C ALA A 73 -5.73 -0.96 -8.89
N LYS A 74 -6.20 -0.62 -7.67
CA LYS A 74 -5.41 0.09 -6.67
C LYS A 74 -4.32 -0.75 -6.00
N THR A 75 -4.43 -2.07 -6.06
CA THR A 75 -3.44 -3.00 -5.47
C THR A 75 -2.49 -3.62 -6.50
N GLN A 76 -2.69 -3.34 -7.79
CA GLN A 76 -1.85 -3.88 -8.87
C GLN A 76 -0.37 -3.47 -8.75
N GLU A 77 -0.10 -2.29 -8.20
CA GLU A 77 1.27 -1.82 -7.94
C GLU A 77 1.97 -2.54 -6.78
N GLY A 78 1.24 -3.37 -6.01
CA GLY A 78 1.76 -4.08 -4.83
C GLY A 78 2.95 -4.99 -5.12
N ALA A 79 3.00 -5.57 -6.32
CA ALA A 79 4.11 -6.41 -6.76
C ALA A 79 5.46 -5.67 -6.75
N PHE A 80 5.45 -4.37 -7.06
CA PHE A 80 6.66 -3.55 -7.08
C PHE A 80 7.08 -3.08 -5.68
N LEU A 81 6.15 -3.03 -4.71
CA LEU A 81 6.35 -2.37 -3.42
C LEU A 81 6.73 -3.34 -2.28
N PHE A 82 6.27 -4.59 -2.35
CA PHE A 82 6.35 -5.56 -1.26
C PHE A 82 6.94 -6.92 -1.64
N GLY A 83 7.01 -7.24 -2.94
CA GLY A 83 7.45 -8.56 -3.41
C GLY A 83 6.33 -9.61 -3.43
N GLN A 84 6.73 -10.88 -3.63
CA GLN A 84 5.80 -11.97 -3.97
C GLN A 84 4.83 -12.31 -2.82
N GLU A 85 5.28 -12.29 -1.57
CA GLU A 85 4.47 -12.69 -0.41
C GLU A 85 3.18 -11.87 -0.29
N ILE A 86 3.29 -10.54 -0.34
CA ILE A 86 2.13 -9.64 -0.24
C ILE A 86 1.29 -9.68 -1.52
N THR A 87 1.92 -9.89 -2.68
CA THR A 87 1.21 -10.02 -3.95
C THR A 87 0.31 -11.26 -3.95
N ASP A 88 0.85 -12.41 -3.56
CA ASP A 88 0.11 -13.66 -3.42
C ASP A 88 -1.02 -13.52 -2.40
N TYR A 89 -0.76 -12.78 -1.32
CA TYR A 89 -1.76 -12.49 -0.31
C TYR A 89 -2.93 -11.65 -0.87
N ILE A 90 -2.64 -10.57 -1.61
CA ILE A 90 -3.64 -9.73 -2.28
C ILE A 90 -4.43 -10.55 -3.32
N ASP A 91 -3.77 -11.39 -4.10
CA ASP A 91 -4.42 -12.28 -5.07
C ASP A 91 -5.37 -13.26 -4.37
N LYS A 92 -4.95 -13.81 -3.23
CA LYS A 92 -5.78 -14.70 -2.42
C LYS A 92 -7.00 -13.99 -1.84
N LEU A 93 -6.84 -12.75 -1.34
CA LEU A 93 -7.95 -11.92 -0.87
C LEU A 93 -8.94 -11.66 -2.00
N TYR A 94 -8.46 -11.25 -3.17
CA TYR A 94 -9.29 -11.00 -4.34
C TYR A 94 -10.08 -12.23 -4.77
N ALA A 95 -9.43 -13.41 -4.81
CA ALA A 95 -10.07 -14.66 -5.17
C ALA A 95 -11.18 -15.05 -4.17
N GLN A 96 -10.95 -14.90 -2.87
CA GLN A 96 -11.93 -15.22 -1.83
C GLN A 96 -13.10 -14.23 -1.85
N ALA A 97 -12.84 -12.93 -2.00
CA ALA A 97 -13.88 -11.91 -2.14
C ALA A 97 -14.73 -12.12 -3.41
N SER A 98 -14.09 -12.52 -4.52
CA SER A 98 -14.79 -12.88 -5.76
C SER A 98 -15.73 -14.06 -5.56
N LYS A 99 -15.29 -15.10 -4.84
CA LYS A 99 -16.10 -16.28 -4.50
C LYS A 99 -17.28 -15.92 -3.59
N LEU A 100 -17.04 -15.12 -2.55
CA LEU A 100 -18.09 -14.63 -1.66
C LEU A 100 -19.17 -13.88 -2.45
N ARG A 101 -18.76 -12.98 -3.33
CA ARG A 101 -19.68 -12.24 -4.19
C ARG A 101 -20.47 -13.17 -5.12
N ALA A 102 -19.80 -14.13 -5.76
CA ALA A 102 -20.47 -15.08 -6.66
C ALA A 102 -21.50 -15.95 -5.93
N THR A 103 -21.19 -16.39 -4.70
CA THR A 103 -22.14 -17.15 -3.89
C THR A 103 -23.28 -16.27 -3.37
N ASN A 104 -23.02 -15.00 -3.01
CA ASN A 104 -24.06 -14.02 -2.70
C ASN A 104 -25.01 -13.77 -3.88
N ASP A 105 -24.47 -13.56 -5.09
CA ASP A 105 -25.27 -13.39 -6.32
C ASP A 105 -26.17 -14.62 -6.55
N ARG A 106 -25.63 -15.82 -6.35
CA ARG A 106 -26.39 -17.08 -6.50
C ARG A 106 -27.47 -17.24 -5.42
N LEU A 107 -27.19 -16.91 -4.16
CA LEU A 107 -28.17 -16.98 -3.06
C LEU A 107 -29.32 -15.97 -3.21
N LYS A 108 -29.05 -14.82 -3.85
CA LYS A 108 -30.04 -13.79 -4.18
C LYS A 108 -30.85 -14.13 -5.42
N SER A 109 -30.35 -15.01 -6.30
CA SER A 109 -31.08 -15.43 -7.50
C SER A 109 -32.35 -16.18 -7.14
N THR A 110 -33.41 -15.95 -7.91
CA THR A 110 -34.70 -16.65 -7.78
C THR A 110 -34.64 -18.10 -8.25
N ASP A 111 -33.58 -18.44 -8.99
CA ASP A 111 -33.43 -19.72 -9.69
C ASP A 111 -32.83 -20.82 -8.80
N LEU A 112 -32.44 -20.47 -7.56
CA LEU A 112 -31.91 -21.42 -6.59
C LEU A 112 -33.02 -21.87 -5.62
N PRO A 113 -33.64 -23.04 -5.85
CA PRO A 113 -34.71 -23.55 -5.00
C PRO A 113 -34.18 -23.84 -3.58
N ILE A 114 -35.10 -23.79 -2.62
CA ILE A 114 -34.80 -24.17 -1.23
C ILE A 114 -34.54 -25.69 -1.19
N GLY A 115 -33.41 -26.10 -0.61
CA GLY A 115 -33.00 -27.50 -0.53
C GLY A 115 -31.49 -27.64 -0.34
N GLU A 116 -30.99 -28.87 -0.46
CA GLU A 116 -29.60 -29.26 -0.20
C GLU A 116 -28.58 -28.43 -0.99
N GLU A 117 -28.90 -28.06 -2.23
CA GLU A 117 -28.05 -27.22 -3.07
C GLU A 117 -27.86 -25.80 -2.48
N ARG A 118 -28.94 -25.20 -1.99
CA ARG A 118 -28.92 -23.87 -1.36
C ARG A 118 -28.16 -23.89 -0.03
N ASP A 119 -28.31 -24.96 0.74
CA ASP A 119 -27.57 -25.17 1.98
C ASP A 119 -26.06 -25.29 1.69
N GLY A 120 -25.69 -26.05 0.66
CA GLY A 120 -24.29 -26.16 0.20
C GLY A 120 -23.69 -24.80 -0.17
N VAL A 121 -24.41 -23.98 -0.95
CA VAL A 121 -23.95 -22.62 -1.32
C VAL A 121 -23.83 -21.72 -0.09
N THR A 122 -24.75 -21.83 0.87
CA THR A 122 -24.73 -21.05 2.12
C THR A 122 -23.53 -21.40 2.98
N VAL A 123 -23.20 -22.70 3.09
CA VAL A 123 -22.01 -23.19 3.80
C VAL A 123 -20.73 -22.66 3.16
N GLU A 124 -20.62 -22.74 1.83
CA GLU A 124 -19.46 -22.19 1.13
C GLU A 124 -19.34 -20.68 1.33
N ASN A 125 -20.43 -19.93 1.14
CA ASN A 125 -20.46 -18.49 1.36
C ASN A 125 -19.98 -18.11 2.77
N SER A 126 -20.48 -18.79 3.79
CA SER A 126 -20.09 -18.59 5.19
C SER A 126 -18.60 -18.84 5.41
N LYS A 127 -18.02 -19.89 4.79
CA LYS A 127 -16.58 -20.17 4.87
C LYS A 127 -15.75 -19.03 4.29
N GLN A 128 -16.16 -18.46 3.15
CA GLN A 128 -15.44 -17.33 2.56
C GLN A 128 -15.54 -16.08 3.43
N LEU A 129 -16.74 -15.78 3.96
CA LEU A 129 -16.96 -14.63 4.83
C LEU A 129 -16.12 -14.72 6.11
N ILE A 130 -16.14 -15.87 6.79
CA ILE A 130 -15.34 -16.11 8.00
C ILE A 130 -13.85 -15.97 7.68
N TRP A 131 -13.38 -16.61 6.61
CA TRP A 131 -11.98 -16.54 6.23
C TRP A 131 -11.51 -15.09 5.97
N LEU A 132 -12.33 -14.28 5.30
CA LEU A 132 -12.06 -12.87 5.02
C LEU A 132 -12.08 -12.04 6.32
N ALA A 133 -13.07 -12.23 7.19
CA ALA A 133 -13.16 -11.53 8.47
C ALA A 133 -11.93 -11.80 9.35
N ASP A 134 -11.45 -13.04 9.37
CA ASP A 134 -10.26 -13.47 10.12
C ASP A 134 -8.95 -12.84 9.61
N GLN A 135 -8.95 -12.21 8.44
CA GLN A 135 -7.77 -11.54 7.90
C GLN A 135 -7.49 -10.19 8.55
N LEU A 136 -8.52 -9.44 8.98
CA LEU A 136 -8.35 -8.13 9.63
C LEU A 136 -7.36 -8.14 10.79
N PRO A 137 -7.49 -9.03 11.80
CA PRO A 137 -6.54 -9.06 12.92
C PRO A 137 -5.13 -9.52 12.51
N ARG A 138 -5.01 -10.29 11.42
CA ARG A 138 -3.71 -10.80 10.92
C ARG A 138 -2.96 -9.77 10.09
N LEU A 139 -3.67 -8.84 9.47
CA LEU A 139 -3.12 -7.88 8.52
C LEU A 139 -1.99 -7.04 9.11
N LYS A 140 -2.15 -6.56 10.35
CA LYS A 140 -1.12 -5.74 11.02
C LYS A 140 0.22 -6.45 11.10
N LYS A 141 0.23 -7.72 11.50
CA LYS A 141 1.45 -8.52 11.65
C LYS A 141 2.13 -8.80 10.30
N LEU A 142 1.34 -9.00 9.25
CA LEU A 142 1.85 -9.25 7.91
C LEU A 142 2.54 -8.01 7.30
N PHE A 143 2.00 -6.81 7.57
CA PHE A 143 2.52 -5.56 7.02
C PHE A 143 3.56 -4.86 7.92
N GLU A 144 3.72 -5.30 9.17
CA GLU A 144 4.67 -4.73 10.13
C GLU A 144 6.12 -4.66 9.60
N PRO A 145 6.68 -5.70 8.94
CA PRO A 145 8.04 -5.63 8.39
C PRO A 145 8.22 -4.55 7.31
N TYR A 146 7.14 -4.18 6.63
CA TYR A 146 7.17 -3.27 5.48
C TYR A 146 6.80 -1.83 5.85
N LEU A 147 6.10 -1.63 6.97
CA LEU A 147 5.66 -0.32 7.46
C LEU A 147 6.42 0.14 8.72
N GLY A 148 6.97 -0.79 9.52
CA GLY A 148 7.62 -0.49 10.80
C GLY A 148 9.08 -0.04 10.68
N SER A 149 9.81 -0.53 9.68
CA SER A 149 11.24 -0.21 9.50
C SER A 149 11.51 1.27 9.20
N ASP A 150 10.55 1.95 8.58
CA ASP A 150 10.72 3.34 8.14
C ASP A 150 10.40 4.36 9.24
N VAL A 151 9.60 3.98 10.25
CA VAL A 151 9.27 4.85 11.42
C VAL A 151 10.51 5.07 12.29
N VAL A 152 11.28 4.01 12.55
CA VAL A 152 12.51 4.05 13.38
C VAL A 152 13.63 4.88 12.73
N VAL A 153 13.61 5.02 11.40
CA VAL A 153 14.60 5.84 10.66
C VAL A 153 14.23 7.33 10.71
N ARG A 154 12.93 7.68 10.73
CA ARG A 154 12.48 9.08 10.80
C ARG A 154 12.75 9.72 12.16
N GLU A 155 12.65 8.97 13.25
CA GLU A 155 12.94 9.49 14.60
C GLU A 155 14.43 9.80 14.79
N ARG A 156 15.34 9.00 14.20
CA ARG A 156 16.79 9.25 14.26
C ARG A 156 17.30 10.37 13.35
N GLN A 157 16.48 10.86 12.41
CA GLN A 157 16.83 11.98 11.53
C GLN A 157 16.22 13.32 11.99
N GLN A 158 15.44 13.32 13.06
CA GLN A 158 14.82 14.52 13.65
C GLN A 158 15.48 14.98 14.96
N GLU A 159 16.52 14.29 15.45
CA GLU A 159 17.35 14.84 16.52
C GLU A 159 18.29 15.92 15.95
N PRO A 160 18.28 17.14 16.51
CA PRO A 160 19.06 18.29 16.03
C PRO A 160 20.57 18.13 16.20
#